data_AF-A0A7I5E7W8-F1
#
_entry.id   AF-A0A7I5E7W8-F1
#
_cell.length_a   1.000
_cell.length_b   1.000
_cell.length_c   1.000
_cell.angle_alpha   90.00
_cell.angle_beta   90.00
_cell.angle_gamma   90.00
#
_symmetry.space_group_name_H-M   'P 1'
#
loop_
_entity.id
_entity.type
_entity.pdbx_description
1 polymer ?
#
loop_
_entity_poly.entity_id
_entity_poly.type
_entity_poly.pdbx_seq_one_letter_code
_entity_poly.pdbx_strand_id
1 'polypeptide(L)'
;MDHLFGSVKTLFRRRFECFKIMYDHRDSNSYEILVRTLCSDAKFNSISFDGLQCLFYVVGFKGAEFADYRTRLLRKPDQGHDITNKDLTASVNSLSRTKKVQECCKTNPNIAIINVGRKRRR
;
A
#
# COMPACT_ATOMS: atom_id res chain seq x y z
N MET A 1 -17.73 -11.56 25.88
CA MET A 1 -17.63 -10.10 25.68
C MET A 1 -16.80 -9.88 24.43
N ASP A 2 -17.48 -9.36 23.43
CA ASP A 2 -17.24 -9.47 22.00
C ASP A 2 -16.05 -8.65 21.48
N HIS A 3 -15.22 -9.24 20.61
CA HIS A 3 -14.53 -8.49 19.55
C HIS A 3 -14.53 -9.30 18.25
N LEU A 4 -15.75 -9.53 17.76
CA LEU A 4 -16.02 -9.75 16.33
C LEU A 4 -15.68 -8.43 15.61
N PHE A 5 -15.00 -8.49 14.46
CA PHE A 5 -14.74 -7.34 13.56
C PHE A 5 -13.69 -6.29 13.98
N GLY A 6 -12.43 -6.71 14.06
CA GLY A 6 -11.31 -5.80 13.87
C GLY A 6 -10.19 -6.55 13.18
N SER A 7 -10.01 -6.39 11.87
CA SER A 7 -8.76 -6.84 11.24
C SER A 7 -7.62 -6.18 12.00
N VAL A 8 -6.87 -6.97 12.79
CA VAL A 8 -5.72 -6.48 13.54
C VAL A 8 -4.82 -5.83 12.50
N LYS A 9 -4.76 -4.48 12.51
CA LYS A 9 -3.94 -3.73 11.55
C LYS A 9 -2.55 -4.35 11.57
N THR A 10 -2.09 -4.73 10.40
CA THR A 10 -0.78 -5.36 10.27
C THR A 10 0.32 -4.43 10.75
N LEU A 11 1.47 -4.98 11.11
CA LEU A 11 2.59 -4.17 11.57
C LEU A 11 3.02 -3.17 10.50
N PHE A 12 3.01 -3.56 9.23
CA PHE A 12 3.36 -2.67 8.13
C PHE A 12 2.36 -1.52 7.98
N ARG A 13 1.05 -1.78 8.13
CA ARG A 13 0.02 -0.74 8.17
C ARG A 13 0.22 0.23 9.33
N ARG A 14 0.48 -0.28 10.54
CA ARG A 14 0.75 0.56 11.73
C ARG A 14 1.96 1.45 11.54
N ARG A 15 3.06 0.88 11.03
CA ARG A 15 4.28 1.62 10.67
C ARG A 15 3.98 2.73 9.67
N PHE A 16 3.16 2.46 8.65
CA PHE A 16 2.76 3.48 7.67
C PHE A 16 1.94 4.62 8.27
N GLU A 17 1.01 4.33 9.18
CA GLU A 17 0.21 5.37 9.85
C GLU A 17 1.08 6.33 10.69
N CYS A 18 2.23 5.88 11.21
CA CYS A 18 3.18 6.76 11.89
C CYS A 18 3.72 7.88 11.00
N PHE A 19 3.77 7.68 9.68
CA PHE A 19 4.22 8.71 8.73
C PHE A 19 3.11 9.67 8.31
N LYS A 20 1.87 9.45 8.77
CA LYS A 20 0.72 10.32 8.45
C LYS A 20 0.45 11.38 9.50
N ILE A 21 0.98 11.24 10.71
CA ILE A 21 0.82 12.25 11.75
C ILE A 21 1.57 13.52 11.36
N MET A 22 0.95 14.65 11.65
CA MET A 22 1.50 15.98 11.41
C MET A 22 1.39 16.75 12.71
N TYR A 23 2.42 17.53 13.03
CA TYR A 23 2.34 18.46 14.15
C TYR A 23 1.32 19.56 13.83
N ASP A 24 0.43 19.84 14.77
CA ASP A 24 -0.68 20.78 14.57
C ASP A 24 -0.47 22.15 15.26
N HIS A 25 0.75 22.40 15.75
CA HIS A 25 1.17 23.63 16.44
C HIS A 25 0.44 23.95 17.75
N ARG A 26 -0.33 23.02 18.32
CA ARG A 26 -1.09 23.27 19.56
C ARG A 26 -0.31 22.93 20.82
N ASP A 27 0.13 21.68 20.93
CA ASP A 27 0.78 21.16 22.13
C ASP A 27 1.88 20.16 21.77
N SER A 28 3.11 20.54 22.10
CA SER A 28 4.29 19.70 21.89
C SER A 28 4.27 18.46 22.80
N ASN A 29 3.72 18.55 24.00
CA ASN A 29 3.70 17.43 24.95
C ASN A 29 2.71 16.34 24.50
N SER A 30 1.49 16.73 24.12
CA SER A 30 0.54 15.79 23.52
C SER A 30 1.07 15.17 22.22
N TYR A 31 1.77 15.95 21.40
CA TYR A 31 2.40 15.43 20.18
C TYR A 31 3.52 14.43 20.48
N GLU A 32 4.37 14.70 21.47
CA GLU A 32 5.41 13.77 21.92
C GLU A 32 4.80 12.43 22.37
N ILE A 33 3.75 12.48 23.19
CA ILE A 33 3.03 11.29 23.65
C ILE A 33 2.44 10.51 22.48
N LEU A 34 1.86 11.20 21.49
CA LEU A 34 1.31 10.58 20.28
C LEU A 34 2.40 9.86 19.48
N VAL A 35 3.53 10.53 19.21
CA VAL A 35 4.67 9.96 18.48
C VAL A 35 5.18 8.71 19.19
N ARG A 36 5.39 8.78 20.51
CA ARG A 36 5.87 7.65 21.32
C ARG A 36 4.91 6.45 21.25
N THR A 37 3.62 6.71 21.39
CA THR A 37 2.58 5.66 21.36
C THR A 37 2.56 4.97 20.01
N LEU A 38 2.56 5.73 18.91
CA LEU A 38 2.55 5.18 17.56
C LEU A 38 3.82 4.39 17.23
N CYS A 39 4.99 4.91 17.61
CA CYS A 39 6.26 4.20 17.42
C CYS A 39 6.33 2.89 18.21
N SER A 40 5.79 2.87 19.42
CA SER A 40 5.67 1.65 20.24
C SER A 40 4.77 0.62 19.57
N ASP A 41 3.58 1.03 19.14
CA ASP A 41 2.61 0.16 18.46
C ASP A 41 3.11 -0.37 17.11
N ALA A 42 3.93 0.41 16.41
CA ALA A 42 4.51 0.06 15.12
C ALA A 42 5.73 -0.88 15.21
N LYS A 43 6.30 -1.08 16.41
CA LYS A 43 7.46 -1.94 16.66
C LYS A 43 8.59 -1.70 15.65
N PHE A 44 9.01 -0.44 15.50
CA PHE A 44 10.09 -0.07 14.57
C PHE A 44 11.42 -0.73 14.90
N ASN A 45 11.67 -1.09 16.15
CA ASN A 45 12.83 -1.88 16.57
C ASN A 45 12.98 -3.25 15.88
N SER A 46 11.90 -3.78 15.30
CA SER A 46 11.87 -5.09 14.63
C SER A 46 11.77 -4.98 13.09
N ILE A 47 11.93 -3.79 12.52
CA ILE A 47 11.91 -3.61 11.07
C ILE A 47 13.29 -3.93 10.48
N SER A 48 13.33 -4.68 9.39
CA SER A 48 14.55 -4.83 8.58
C SER A 48 14.81 -3.53 7.79
N PHE A 49 16.06 -3.33 7.36
CA PHE A 49 16.38 -2.18 6.51
C PHE A 49 15.58 -2.19 5.20
N ASP A 50 15.41 -3.35 4.58
CA ASP A 50 14.57 -3.53 3.39
C ASP A 50 13.09 -3.22 3.68
N GLY A 51 12.58 -3.64 4.83
CA GLY A 51 11.24 -3.28 5.29
C GLY A 51 11.07 -1.77 5.48
N LEU A 52 12.10 -1.08 5.98
CA LEU A 52 12.12 0.38 6.12
C LEU A 52 12.15 1.07 4.76
N GLN A 53 13.00 0.61 3.84
CA GLN A 53 13.05 1.12 2.47
C GLN A 53 11.70 0.98 1.75
N CYS A 54 11.06 -0.18 1.91
CA CYS A 54 9.72 -0.44 1.39
C CYS A 54 8.69 0.54 1.96
N LEU A 55 8.78 0.84 3.26
CA LEU A 55 7.89 1.79 3.91
C LEU A 55 8.04 3.20 3.32
N PHE A 56 9.28 3.68 3.15
CA PHE A 56 9.57 4.96 2.50
C PHE A 56 9.02 5.00 1.07
N TYR A 57 9.17 3.91 0.32
CA TYR A 57 8.63 3.80 -1.04
C TYR A 57 7.10 3.99 -1.05
N VAL A 58 6.38 3.36 -0.13
CA VAL A 58 4.91 3.51 -0.02
C VAL A 58 4.50 4.92 0.44
N VAL A 59 5.25 5.52 1.37
CA VAL A 59 5.03 6.90 1.85
C VAL A 59 5.23 7.93 0.73
N GLY A 60 6.07 7.64 -0.26
CA GLY A 60 6.28 8.49 -1.44
C GLY A 60 5.02 8.75 -2.26
N PHE A 61 4.03 7.85 -2.22
CA PHE A 61 2.75 8.01 -2.92
C PHE A 61 1.79 8.94 -2.17
N LYS A 62 2.14 10.23 -2.10
CA LYS A 62 1.33 11.30 -1.49
C LYS A 62 0.20 11.73 -2.44
N GLY A 63 -0.98 12.03 -1.90
CA GLY A 63 -2.14 12.47 -2.72
C GLY A 63 -3.29 11.45 -2.75
N ALA A 64 -4.49 11.93 -3.08
CA ALA A 64 -5.71 11.11 -3.13
C ALA A 64 -5.71 10.18 -4.35
N GLU A 65 -5.13 10.63 -5.46
CA GLU A 65 -4.97 9.91 -6.72
C GLU A 65 -4.15 8.62 -6.58
N PHE A 66 -3.30 8.54 -5.55
CA PHE A 66 -2.51 7.35 -5.24
C PHE A 66 -3.06 6.49 -4.09
N ALA A 67 -4.28 6.75 -3.61
CA ALA A 67 -4.89 5.97 -2.53
C ALA A 67 -5.00 4.46 -2.87
N ASP A 68 -5.32 4.13 -4.12
CA ASP A 68 -5.36 2.74 -4.61
C ASP A 68 -3.99 2.08 -4.57
N TYR A 69 -2.95 2.80 -4.99
CA TYR A 69 -1.57 2.33 -5.01
C TYR A 69 -1.13 2.02 -3.58
N ARG A 70 -1.31 2.98 -2.65
CA ARG A 70 -1.02 2.77 -1.23
C ARG A 70 -1.76 1.56 -0.65
N THR A 71 -3.05 1.42 -0.93
CA THR A 71 -3.86 0.30 -0.43
C THR A 71 -3.34 -1.05 -0.92
N ARG A 72 -2.95 -1.15 -2.21
CA ARG A 72 -2.39 -2.39 -2.75
C ARG A 72 -0.98 -2.68 -2.23
N LEU A 73 -0.13 -1.66 -2.12
CA LEU A 73 1.24 -1.83 -1.64
C LEU A 73 1.27 -2.22 -0.17
N LEU A 74 0.36 -1.68 0.65
CA LEU A 74 0.24 -2.04 2.07
C LEU A 74 -0.22 -3.49 2.28
N ARG A 75 -0.92 -4.11 1.32
CA ARG A 75 -1.38 -5.51 1.43
C ARG A 75 -0.30 -6.55 1.17
N LYS A 76 0.78 -6.19 0.46
CA LYS A 76 1.81 -7.18 0.15
C LYS A 76 2.65 -7.59 1.37
N PRO A 77 3.18 -6.65 2.19
CA PRO A 77 4.01 -7.02 3.35
C PRO A 77 3.27 -7.86 4.38
N ASP A 78 1.95 -7.77 4.36
CA ASP A 78 1.05 -8.54 5.23
C ASP A 78 1.05 -10.05 4.89
N GLN A 79 1.58 -10.44 3.74
CA GLN A 79 1.61 -11.84 3.27
C GLN A 79 2.85 -12.62 3.76
N GLY A 80 3.68 -12.04 4.64
CA GLY A 80 4.72 -12.77 5.38
C GLY A 80 6.03 -13.02 4.63
N HIS A 81 6.28 -12.33 3.51
CA HIS A 81 7.56 -12.39 2.80
C HIS A 81 8.39 -11.13 3.07
N ASP A 82 9.72 -11.24 3.10
CA ASP A 82 10.60 -10.08 3.03
C ASP A 82 10.41 -9.41 1.67
N ILE A 83 9.73 -8.27 1.68
CA ILE A 83 9.41 -7.53 0.47
C ILE A 83 10.55 -6.60 0.14
N THR A 84 10.89 -6.56 -1.15
CA THR A 84 11.88 -5.63 -1.67
C THR A 84 11.21 -4.49 -2.42
N ASN A 85 11.91 -3.37 -2.59
CA ASN A 85 11.46 -2.27 -3.45
C ASN A 85 11.17 -2.72 -4.89
N LYS A 86 11.81 -3.79 -5.37
CA LYS A 86 11.55 -4.35 -6.70
C LYS A 86 10.14 -4.93 -6.79
N ASP A 87 9.69 -5.63 -5.75
CA ASP A 87 8.34 -6.21 -5.68
C ASP A 87 7.26 -5.14 -5.63
N LEU A 88 7.53 -4.05 -4.90
CA LEU A 88 6.64 -2.88 -4.86
C LEU A 88 6.58 -2.20 -6.22
N THR A 89 7.72 -1.98 -6.88
CA THR A 89 7.79 -1.38 -8.22
C THR A 89 7.06 -2.23 -9.27
N ALA A 90 7.23 -3.56 -9.24
CA ALA A 90 6.49 -4.47 -10.10
C ALA A 90 4.97 -4.35 -9.88
N SER A 91 4.54 -4.16 -8.62
CA SER A 91 3.13 -3.94 -8.28
C SER A 91 2.59 -2.65 -8.87
N VAL A 92 3.33 -1.55 -8.75
CA VAL A 92 2.97 -0.24 -9.32
C VAL A 92 2.85 -0.35 -10.84
N ASN A 93 3.82 -0.99 -11.50
CA ASN A 93 3.82 -1.21 -12.95
C ASN A 93 2.66 -2.09 -13.42
N SER A 94 2.29 -3.12 -12.64
CA SER A 94 1.11 -3.92 -12.94
C SER A 94 -0.17 -3.10 -12.82
N LEU A 95 -0.27 -2.25 -11.77
CA LEU A 95 -1.44 -1.43 -11.52
C LEU A 95 -1.64 -0.39 -12.61
N SER A 96 -0.56 0.29 -13.04
CA SER A 96 -0.61 1.29 -14.12
C SER A 96 -1.06 0.65 -15.45
N ARG A 97 -0.58 -0.55 -15.77
CA ARG A 97 -1.05 -1.32 -16.93
C ARG A 97 -2.54 -1.64 -16.85
N THR A 98 -3.05 -2.11 -15.71
CA THR A 98 -4.50 -2.34 -15.54
C THR A 98 -5.33 -1.08 -15.65
N LYS A 99 -4.88 0.05 -15.10
CA LYS A 99 -5.59 1.34 -15.23
C LYS A 99 -5.68 1.75 -16.70
N LYS A 100 -4.58 1.62 -17.45
CA LYS A 100 -4.54 1.89 -18.90
C LYS A 100 -5.49 0.97 -19.69
N VAL A 101 -5.50 -0.34 -19.41
CA VAL A 101 -6.42 -1.29 -20.06
C VAL A 101 -7.87 -0.93 -19.75
N GLN A 102 -8.19 -0.60 -18.49
CA GLN A 102 -9.55 -0.23 -18.13
C GLN A 102 -10.02 1.06 -18.79
N GLU A 103 -9.13 2.04 -18.98
CA GLU A 103 -9.42 3.26 -19.74
C GLU A 103 -9.63 2.99 -21.23
N CYS A 104 -8.84 2.09 -21.84
CA CYS A 104 -9.08 1.62 -23.20
C CYS A 104 -10.44 0.91 -23.35
N CYS A 105 -10.85 0.09 -22.37
CA CYS A 105 -12.15 -0.59 -22.40
C CYS A 105 -13.33 0.36 -22.19
N LYS A 106 -13.14 1.48 -21.46
CA LYS A 106 -14.17 2.51 -21.27
C LYS A 106 -14.37 3.37 -22.51
N THR A 107 -13.32 3.60 -23.29
CA THR A 107 -13.36 4.42 -24.52
C THR A 107 -13.75 3.62 -25.76
N ASN A 108 -13.77 2.27 -25.69
CA ASN A 108 -14.29 1.40 -26.75
C ASN A 108 -14.85 0.08 -26.18
N PRO A 109 -16.18 -0.09 -26.09
CA PRO A 109 -16.78 -1.33 -25.58
C PRO A 109 -16.59 -2.56 -26.49
N ASN A 110 -16.01 -2.41 -27.68
CA ASN A 110 -15.84 -3.49 -28.67
C ASN A 110 -14.51 -4.28 -28.59
N ILE A 111 -13.58 -3.96 -27.67
CA ILE A 111 -12.24 -4.62 -27.65
C ILE A 111 -12.23 -5.92 -26.81
N ALA A 112 -13.26 -6.21 -26.01
CA ALA A 112 -13.26 -7.36 -25.10
C ALA A 112 -13.35 -8.75 -25.78
N ILE A 113 -13.61 -8.82 -27.10
CA ILE A 113 -13.89 -10.12 -27.77
C ILE A 113 -12.64 -10.72 -28.47
N ILE A 114 -11.56 -9.97 -28.70
CA ILE A 114 -10.55 -10.38 -29.71
C ILE A 114 -9.49 -11.36 -29.15
N ASN A 115 -9.28 -11.46 -27.83
CA ASN A 115 -8.14 -12.21 -27.27
C ASN A 115 -8.42 -13.65 -26.80
N VAL A 116 -9.65 -14.16 -26.94
CA VAL A 116 -9.96 -15.58 -26.65
C VAL A 116 -9.92 -16.45 -27.92
N GLY A 117 -9.84 -15.84 -29.12
CA GLY A 117 -10.02 -16.55 -30.39
C GLY A 117 -8.76 -17.03 -31.14
N ARG A 118 -7.53 -16.61 -30.77
CA ARG A 118 -6.31 -16.99 -31.51
C ARG A 118 -5.53 -18.12 -30.85
N LYS A 119 -6.18 -19.26 -30.66
CA LYS A 119 -5.48 -20.55 -30.47
C LYS A 119 -6.37 -21.72 -30.90
N ARG A 120 -6.51 -21.93 -32.22
CA ARG A 120 -6.75 -23.26 -32.84
C ARG A 120 -6.86 -23.18 -34.37
N ARG A 121 -6.37 -24.26 -35.00
CA ARG A 121 -6.36 -24.66 -36.43
C ARG A 121 -5.14 -24.09 -37.17
N ARG A 122 -4.04 -24.87 -37.23
CA ARG A 122 -3.74 -26.09 -38.02
C ARG A 122 -2.90 -25.66 -39.20
#